data_AF-A0A3D4DXE8-F1
#
_entry.id   AF-A0A3D4DXE8-F1
#
_cell.length_a   1.000
_cell.length_b   1.000
_cell.length_c   1.000
_cell.angle_alpha   90.00
_cell.angle_beta   90.00
_cell.angle_gamma   90.00
#
_symmetry.space_group_name_H-M   'P 1'
#
loop_
_entity.id
_entity.type
_entity.pdbx_description
1 polymer ?
#
loop_
_entity_poly.entity_id
_entity_poly.type
_entity_poly.pdbx_seq_one_letter_code
_entity_poly.pdbx_strand_id
1 'polypeptide(L)'
;MVEIKLYNTRTRSKERFEPLDPDNVRMYVCGPTVYDRAHLGNARPVVVFDVLYRLLRHVYGAEHVTYVRNFTDVDDKIIARAEQSGVPIDEITATTTQWYLDDMHALGALDPDAMPRATGYIDQMIRMIETLVDKGHAYEAEGHVLFAVESYKDYGALSGRSIDDMIAGSRVEVAPYKRNPMDFVLWKPSSDDQPGWDSPWGRGRPGWHIECSAMSYDLLGATFDIHGGGNDLQFPHHENEIAQSVCAHPGSGFARYWLHNEMLQVEGRKMSKSLGNFFTVHDLLGGHDGQPPVAGEVIRFV
;
A
#
# COMPACT_ATOMS: atom_id res chain seq x y z
N MET A 1 15.57 -0.36 29.69
CA MET A 1 15.30 -0.07 28.25
C MET A 1 14.20 -1.02 27.82
N VAL A 2 13.10 -0.54 27.25
CA VAL A 2 11.98 -1.39 26.83
C VAL A 2 12.45 -2.27 25.66
N GLU A 3 12.32 -3.59 25.78
CA GLU A 3 12.62 -4.51 24.67
C GLU A 3 11.37 -4.69 23.80
N ILE A 4 11.46 -4.31 22.53
CA ILE A 4 10.40 -4.50 21.54
C ILE A 4 10.74 -5.76 20.73
N LYS A 5 9.77 -6.67 20.58
CA LYS A 5 9.86 -7.80 19.64
C LYS A 5 8.73 -7.72 18.63
N LEU A 6 9.08 -7.81 17.35
CA LEU A 6 8.14 -7.75 16.24
C LEU A 6 8.14 -9.07 15.49
N TYR A 7 6.97 -9.56 15.10
CA TYR A 7 6.90 -10.70 14.19
C TYR A 7 7.22 -10.22 12.77
N ASN A 8 8.37 -10.60 12.23
CA ASN A 8 8.81 -10.19 10.92
C ASN A 8 8.30 -11.18 9.88
N THR A 9 7.38 -10.76 9.01
CA THR A 9 6.81 -11.59 7.95
C THR A 9 7.90 -12.20 7.05
N ARG A 10 8.99 -11.46 6.81
CA ARG A 10 10.12 -11.95 5.99
C ARG A 10 10.77 -13.21 6.55
N THR A 11 10.93 -13.29 7.88
CA THR A 11 11.61 -14.41 8.55
C THR A 11 10.66 -15.38 9.25
N ARG A 12 9.37 -15.03 9.33
CA ARG A 12 8.31 -15.82 9.99
C ARG A 12 8.62 -16.09 11.46
N SER A 13 9.25 -15.12 12.12
CA SER A 13 9.68 -15.25 13.51
C SER A 13 9.56 -13.92 14.26
N LYS A 14 9.50 -14.00 15.60
CA LYS A 14 9.59 -12.82 16.45
C LYS A 14 11.06 -12.44 16.63
N GLU A 15 11.41 -11.26 16.18
CA GLU A 15 12.77 -10.72 16.25
C GLU A 15 12.82 -9.54 17.22
N ARG A 16 13.97 -9.34 17.86
CA ARG A 16 14.23 -8.10 18.58
C ARG A 16 14.25 -6.96 17.57
N PHE A 17 13.48 -5.91 17.85
CA PHE A 17 13.49 -4.70 17.03
C PHE A 17 14.73 -3.87 17.35
N GLU A 18 15.52 -3.61 16.32
CA GLU A 18 16.73 -2.79 16.40
C GLU A 18 16.67 -1.78 15.24
N PRO A 19 16.35 -0.50 15.49
CA PRO A 19 16.27 0.48 14.42
C PRO A 19 17.64 0.71 13.78
N LEU A 20 17.65 1.14 12.52
CA LEU A 20 18.82 1.59 11.78
C LEU A 20 19.46 2.80 12.47
N ASP A 21 18.60 3.69 12.96
CA ASP A 21 18.97 4.90 13.69
C ASP A 21 17.98 5.10 14.85
N PRO A 22 18.42 4.94 16.12
CA PRO A 22 17.57 5.17 17.29
C PRO A 22 17.03 6.60 17.40
N ASP A 23 17.66 7.57 16.76
CA ASP A 23 17.23 8.97 16.73
C ASP A 23 16.27 9.26 15.56
N ASN A 24 16.04 8.28 14.67
CA ASN A 24 15.05 8.36 13.59
C ASN A 24 14.56 6.98 13.12
N VAL A 25 13.57 6.43 13.82
CA VAL A 25 12.86 5.20 13.44
C VAL A 25 11.90 5.51 12.28
N ARG A 26 12.08 4.84 11.14
CA ARG A 26 11.35 5.12 9.90
C ARG A 26 10.34 4.02 9.59
N MET A 27 9.06 4.38 9.55
CA MET A 27 7.94 3.47 9.32
C MET A 27 7.08 3.93 8.14
N TYR A 28 6.87 3.05 7.17
CA TYR A 28 5.91 3.23 6.08
C TYR A 28 4.74 2.26 6.24
N VAL A 29 3.50 2.73 6.09
CA VAL A 29 2.31 1.87 6.06
C VAL A 29 1.49 2.20 4.83
N CYS A 30 1.18 1.21 3.99
CA CYS A 30 0.34 1.41 2.82
C CYS A 30 -1.04 1.94 3.21
N GLY A 31 -1.42 3.07 2.61
CA GLY A 31 -2.71 3.72 2.86
C GLY A 31 -3.80 3.34 1.85
N PRO A 32 -4.94 4.05 1.85
CA PRO A 32 -6.12 3.66 1.09
C PRO A 32 -6.06 4.17 -0.36
N THR A 33 -6.80 3.49 -1.24
CA THR A 33 -7.27 4.06 -2.50
C THR A 33 -8.49 4.92 -2.24
N VAL A 34 -8.45 6.21 -2.59
CA VAL A 34 -9.47 7.20 -2.21
C VAL A 34 -10.57 7.34 -3.28
N TYR A 35 -11.46 6.34 -3.33
CA TYR A 35 -12.60 6.28 -4.27
C TYR A 35 -13.98 6.13 -3.61
N ASP A 36 -14.04 5.71 -2.35
CA ASP A 36 -15.27 5.48 -1.59
C ASP A 36 -14.99 5.66 -0.08
N ARG A 37 -16.01 5.60 0.78
CA ARG A 37 -15.82 5.61 2.23
C ARG A 37 -15.06 4.37 2.70
N ALA A 38 -14.19 4.56 3.69
CA ALA A 38 -13.40 3.50 4.26
C ALA A 38 -14.24 2.53 5.09
N HIS A 39 -14.05 1.25 4.82
CA HIS A 39 -14.63 0.18 5.62
C HIS A 39 -13.74 -0.18 6.80
N LEU A 40 -14.28 -0.93 7.75
CA LEU A 40 -13.53 -1.38 8.93
C LEU A 40 -12.21 -2.08 8.57
N GLY A 41 -12.21 -2.87 7.49
CA GLY A 41 -10.97 -3.47 6.97
C GLY A 41 -9.86 -2.45 6.63
N ASN A 42 -10.20 -1.26 6.12
CA ASN A 42 -9.21 -0.19 5.87
C ASN A 42 -8.78 0.51 7.17
N ALA A 43 -9.67 0.57 8.16
CA ALA A 43 -9.39 1.17 9.46
C ALA A 43 -8.47 0.30 10.33
N ARG A 44 -8.56 -1.03 10.19
CA ARG A 44 -7.80 -1.97 11.02
C ARG A 44 -6.28 -1.79 10.95
N PRO A 45 -5.64 -1.68 9.76
CA PRO A 45 -4.23 -1.34 9.68
C PRO A 45 -3.92 -0.04 10.43
N VAL A 46 -4.74 1.01 10.25
CA VAL A 46 -4.51 2.30 10.90
C VAL A 46 -4.48 2.17 12.42
N VAL A 47 -5.47 1.50 13.01
CA VAL A 47 -5.54 1.31 14.47
C VAL A 47 -4.35 0.47 14.97
N VAL A 48 -4.00 -0.62 14.28
CA VAL A 48 -2.90 -1.50 14.68
C VAL A 48 -1.56 -0.77 14.60
N PHE A 49 -1.31 -0.04 13.52
CA PHE A 49 -0.05 0.70 13.33
C PHE A 49 0.01 1.98 14.16
N ASP A 50 -1.12 2.59 14.54
CA ASP A 50 -1.16 3.70 15.51
C ASP A 50 -0.69 3.24 16.90
N VAL A 51 -1.07 2.05 17.35
CA VAL A 51 -0.56 1.46 18.61
C VAL A 51 0.95 1.28 18.53
N LEU A 52 1.46 0.77 17.41
CA LEU A 52 2.92 0.63 17.20
C LEU A 52 3.61 2.00 17.16
N TYR A 53 3.08 2.97 16.44
CA TYR A 53 3.62 4.32 16.33
C TYR A 53 3.72 4.99 17.71
N ARG A 54 2.66 4.89 18.52
CA ARG A 54 2.65 5.39 19.91
C ARG A 54 3.68 4.70 20.79
N LEU A 55 3.83 3.38 20.66
CA LEU A 55 4.86 2.63 21.38
C LEU A 55 6.27 3.09 20.98
N LEU A 56 6.54 3.21 19.68
CA LEU A 56 7.84 3.68 19.18
C LEU A 56 8.14 5.09 19.70
N ARG A 57 7.17 6.02 19.65
CA ARG A 57 7.32 7.38 20.19
C ARG A 57 7.55 7.40 21.69
N HIS A 58 6.92 6.49 22.43
CA HIS A 58 7.14 6.36 23.87
C HIS A 58 8.57 5.87 24.20
N VAL A 59 9.11 4.96 23.39
CA VAL A 59 10.41 4.32 23.65
C VAL A 59 11.59 5.15 23.12
N TYR A 60 11.46 5.72 21.91
CA TYR A 60 12.55 6.45 21.23
C TYR A 60 12.43 7.96 21.35
N GLY A 61 11.25 8.49 21.66
CA GLY A 61 10.96 9.92 21.67
C GLY A 61 10.03 10.32 20.53
N ALA A 62 9.16 11.30 20.77
CA ALA A 62 8.16 11.75 19.80
C ALA A 62 8.77 12.33 18.52
N GLU A 63 9.96 12.92 18.60
CA GLU A 63 10.67 13.55 17.47
C GLU A 63 11.59 12.56 16.74
N HIS A 64 11.70 11.32 17.22
CA HIS A 64 12.62 10.30 16.70
C HIS A 64 11.90 9.18 15.94
N VAL A 65 10.65 9.41 15.52
CA VAL A 65 9.88 8.43 14.74
C VAL A 65 9.24 9.15 13.56
N THR A 66 9.62 8.76 12.35
CA THR A 66 9.02 9.23 11.10
C THR A 66 8.02 8.20 10.60
N TYR A 67 6.74 8.53 10.62
CA TYR A 67 5.65 7.71 10.10
C TYR A 67 5.10 8.28 8.78
N VAL A 68 5.12 7.46 7.73
CA VAL A 68 4.57 7.78 6.40
C VAL A 68 3.40 6.85 6.07
N ARG A 69 2.30 7.41 5.54
CA ARG A 69 1.18 6.64 4.96
C ARG A 69 0.65 7.35 3.72
N ASN A 70 0.71 6.71 2.57
CA ASN A 70 0.29 7.32 1.32
C ASN A 70 -1.24 7.40 1.16
N PHE A 71 -1.67 8.14 0.16
CA PHE A 71 -2.97 8.03 -0.48
C PHE A 71 -2.78 7.66 -1.95
N THR A 72 -3.41 6.57 -2.39
CA THR A 72 -3.50 6.26 -3.82
C THR A 72 -4.68 7.02 -4.39
N ASP A 73 -4.38 8.12 -5.07
CA ASP A 73 -5.34 9.05 -5.67
C ASP A 73 -5.37 8.98 -7.21
N VAL A 74 -4.77 7.94 -7.79
CA VAL A 74 -4.91 7.55 -9.19
C VAL A 74 -4.99 6.02 -9.29
N ASP A 75 -6.16 5.49 -9.66
CA ASP A 75 -6.39 4.04 -9.80
C ASP A 75 -7.60 3.77 -10.70
N ASP A 76 -7.70 2.56 -11.26
CA ASP A 76 -8.84 2.16 -12.09
C ASP A 76 -10.18 2.28 -11.36
N LYS A 77 -10.22 2.05 -10.04
CA LYS A 77 -11.43 2.21 -9.23
C LYS A 77 -11.87 3.67 -9.11
N ILE A 78 -10.92 4.61 -9.07
CA ILE A 78 -11.21 6.05 -9.00
C ILE A 78 -11.79 6.51 -10.34
N ILE A 79 -11.16 6.09 -11.45
CA ILE A 79 -11.64 6.39 -12.81
C ILE A 79 -13.06 5.84 -13.00
N ALA A 80 -13.27 4.56 -12.68
CA ALA A 80 -14.60 3.95 -12.79
C ALA A 80 -15.64 4.65 -11.90
N ARG A 81 -15.25 5.13 -10.71
CA ARG A 81 -16.15 5.89 -9.83
C ARG A 81 -16.52 7.25 -10.43
N ALA A 82 -15.56 7.95 -11.02
CA ALA A 82 -15.79 9.22 -11.71
C ALA A 82 -16.76 9.04 -12.89
N GLU A 83 -16.53 8.04 -13.73
CA GLU A 83 -17.43 7.70 -14.85
C GLU A 83 -18.85 7.37 -14.38
N GLN A 84 -18.99 6.57 -13.32
CA GLN A 84 -20.29 6.16 -12.79
C GLN A 84 -21.08 7.31 -12.14
N SER A 85 -20.39 8.24 -11.48
CA SER A 85 -21.02 9.32 -10.72
C SER A 85 -21.14 10.63 -11.48
N GLY A 86 -20.37 10.82 -12.56
CA GLY A 86 -20.22 12.10 -13.24
C GLY A 86 -19.46 13.15 -12.44
N VAL A 87 -18.86 12.77 -11.30
CA VAL A 87 -18.10 13.68 -10.42
C VAL A 87 -16.62 13.66 -10.85
N PRO A 88 -15.95 14.83 -10.94
CA PRO A 88 -14.52 14.90 -11.22
C PRO A 88 -13.64 14.10 -10.26
N ILE A 89 -12.53 13.56 -10.76
CA ILE A 89 -11.60 12.70 -9.99
C ILE A 89 -10.96 13.45 -8.81
N ASP A 90 -10.59 14.70 -9.00
CA ASP A 90 -10.03 15.57 -7.96
C ASP A 90 -11.03 15.83 -6.84
N GLU A 91 -12.32 16.02 -7.17
CA GLU A 91 -13.39 16.15 -6.18
C GLU A 91 -13.64 14.83 -5.42
N ILE A 92 -13.68 13.69 -6.12
CA ILE A 92 -13.83 12.36 -5.50
C ILE A 92 -12.69 12.10 -4.52
N THR A 93 -11.45 12.26 -4.98
CA THR A 93 -10.25 11.95 -4.20
C THR A 93 -10.11 12.91 -3.01
N ALA A 94 -10.37 14.21 -3.18
CA ALA A 94 -10.36 15.17 -2.07
C ALA A 94 -11.42 14.84 -1.01
N THR A 95 -12.65 14.57 -1.44
CA THR A 95 -13.78 14.27 -0.55
C THR A 95 -13.55 12.98 0.23
N THR A 96 -13.15 11.91 -0.46
CA THR A 96 -12.93 10.59 0.17
C THR A 96 -11.67 10.58 1.04
N THR A 97 -10.64 11.36 0.70
CA THR A 97 -9.49 11.60 1.58
C THR A 97 -9.95 12.26 2.88
N GLN A 98 -10.78 13.31 2.80
CA GLN A 98 -11.27 13.98 4.01
C GLN A 98 -12.14 13.05 4.86
N TRP A 99 -13.05 12.29 4.25
CA TRP A 99 -13.84 11.28 4.96
C TRP A 99 -12.95 10.25 5.67
N TYR A 100 -11.89 9.78 5.00
CA TYR A 100 -10.95 8.85 5.61
C TYR A 100 -10.27 9.47 6.83
N LEU A 101 -9.78 10.71 6.73
CA LEU A 101 -9.14 11.41 7.84
C LEU A 101 -10.11 11.59 9.02
N ASP A 102 -11.31 12.10 8.76
CA ASP A 102 -12.35 12.29 9.77
C ASP A 102 -12.70 10.97 10.49
N ASP A 103 -12.89 9.90 9.72
CA ASP A 103 -13.21 8.58 10.24
C ASP A 103 -12.05 8.02 11.09
N MET A 104 -10.79 8.15 10.64
CA MET A 104 -9.62 7.68 11.41
C MET A 104 -9.38 8.53 12.68
N HIS A 105 -9.63 9.84 12.63
CA HIS A 105 -9.57 10.73 13.79
C HIS A 105 -10.65 10.39 14.82
N ALA A 106 -11.86 10.02 14.37
CA ALA A 106 -12.92 9.54 15.26
C ALA A 106 -12.56 8.21 15.95
N LEU A 107 -11.67 7.41 15.36
CA LEU A 107 -11.06 6.24 16.01
C LEU A 107 -9.90 6.62 16.95
N GLY A 108 -9.47 7.87 16.96
CA GLY A 108 -8.37 8.37 17.79
C GLY A 108 -6.98 8.01 17.25
N ALA A 109 -6.86 7.69 15.96
CA ALA A 109 -5.56 7.49 15.32
C ALA A 109 -4.82 8.82 15.19
N LEU A 110 -3.49 8.80 15.40
CA LEU A 110 -2.64 9.95 15.12
C LEU A 110 -2.42 10.11 13.60
N ASP A 111 -2.14 11.33 13.20
CA ASP A 111 -1.67 11.60 11.85
C ASP A 111 -0.24 11.09 11.65
N PRO A 112 0.07 10.51 10.47
CA PRO A 112 1.44 10.30 10.02
C PRO A 112 2.17 11.64 9.87
N ASP A 113 3.49 11.61 10.01
CA ASP A 113 4.38 12.75 9.77
C ASP A 113 4.37 13.17 8.29
N ALA A 114 4.12 12.22 7.36
CA ALA A 114 3.88 12.51 5.95
C ALA A 114 2.77 11.65 5.34
N MET A 115 1.94 12.28 4.51
CA MET A 115 0.84 11.63 3.78
C MET A 115 0.94 11.90 2.27
N PRO A 116 1.92 11.29 1.57
CA PRO A 116 2.13 11.56 0.15
C PRO A 116 0.96 11.04 -0.71
N ARG A 117 0.66 11.77 -1.78
CA ARG A 117 -0.32 11.37 -2.80
C ARG A 117 0.41 10.82 -4.02
N ALA A 118 -0.08 9.73 -4.61
CA ALA A 118 0.54 9.13 -5.79
C ALA A 118 0.68 10.13 -6.95
N THR A 119 -0.32 10.97 -7.20
CA THR A 119 -0.27 12.02 -8.24
C THR A 119 0.83 13.06 -8.02
N GLY A 120 1.33 13.22 -6.79
CA GLY A 120 2.43 14.13 -6.44
C GLY A 120 3.84 13.54 -6.65
N TYR A 121 3.94 12.26 -7.01
CA TYR A 121 5.21 11.52 -7.10
C TYR A 121 5.45 10.90 -8.49
N ILE A 122 4.75 11.37 -9.52
CA ILE A 122 4.83 10.82 -10.87
C ILE A 122 6.27 10.86 -11.42
N ASP A 123 6.98 11.97 -11.23
CA ASP A 123 8.37 12.08 -11.72
C ASP A 123 9.31 11.09 -11.01
N GLN A 124 9.12 10.85 -9.71
CA GLN A 124 9.84 9.86 -8.93
C GLN A 124 9.57 8.45 -9.46
N MET A 125 8.31 8.14 -9.76
CA MET A 125 7.92 6.85 -10.35
C MET A 125 8.57 6.67 -11.72
N ILE A 126 8.47 7.66 -12.62
CA ILE A 126 9.10 7.59 -13.94
C ILE A 126 10.61 7.33 -13.82
N ARG A 127 11.33 8.08 -12.97
CA ARG A 127 12.77 7.87 -12.74
C ARG A 127 13.11 6.47 -12.23
N MET A 128 12.30 5.93 -11.32
CA MET A 128 12.50 4.58 -10.82
C MET A 128 12.27 3.54 -11.93
N ILE A 129 11.28 3.75 -12.78
CA ILE A 129 10.98 2.86 -13.91
C ILE A 129 12.11 2.93 -14.96
N GLU A 130 12.61 4.11 -15.29
CA GLU A 130 13.79 4.27 -16.17
C GLU A 130 14.98 3.48 -15.60
N THR A 131 15.25 3.62 -14.31
CA THR A 131 16.32 2.86 -13.63
C THR A 131 16.13 1.35 -13.74
N LEU A 132 14.89 0.87 -13.60
CA LEU A 132 14.57 -0.55 -13.72
C LEU A 132 14.73 -1.05 -15.16
N VAL A 133 14.35 -0.25 -16.15
CA VAL A 133 14.55 -0.57 -17.58
C VAL A 133 16.04 -0.62 -17.91
N ASP A 134 16.81 0.39 -17.52
CA ASP A 134 18.26 0.48 -17.76
C ASP A 134 19.03 -0.70 -17.15
N LYS A 135 18.56 -1.21 -16.01
CA LYS A 135 19.14 -2.36 -15.32
C LYS A 135 18.64 -3.72 -15.82
N GLY A 136 17.73 -3.73 -16.80
CA GLY A 136 17.17 -4.97 -17.37
C GLY A 136 16.16 -5.68 -16.46
N HIS A 137 15.59 -4.97 -15.48
CA HIS A 137 14.52 -5.47 -14.61
C HIS A 137 13.12 -5.09 -15.10
N ALA A 138 13.02 -4.20 -16.08
CA ALA A 138 11.77 -3.83 -16.73
C ALA A 138 11.92 -3.76 -18.25
N TYR A 139 10.79 -3.84 -18.95
CA TYR A 139 10.76 -3.73 -20.40
C TYR A 139 9.48 -3.05 -20.89
N GLU A 140 9.59 -2.35 -22.01
CA GLU A 140 8.44 -1.77 -22.70
C GLU A 140 7.77 -2.82 -23.62
N ALA A 141 6.44 -2.84 -23.64
CA ALA A 141 5.64 -3.60 -24.60
C ALA A 141 4.28 -2.92 -24.82
N GLU A 142 3.94 -2.62 -26.07
CA GLU A 142 2.64 -2.03 -26.45
C GLU A 142 2.28 -0.76 -25.62
N GLY A 143 3.26 0.13 -25.41
CA GLY A 143 3.13 1.35 -24.61
C GLY A 143 3.04 1.14 -23.09
N HIS A 144 3.06 -0.11 -22.62
CA HIS A 144 3.21 -0.43 -21.21
C HIS A 144 4.68 -0.55 -20.86
N VAL A 145 5.01 -0.33 -19.59
CA VAL A 145 6.26 -0.79 -19.00
C VAL A 145 5.95 -1.83 -17.93
N LEU A 146 6.60 -2.98 -18.02
CA LEU A 146 6.40 -4.11 -17.12
C LEU A 146 7.68 -4.45 -16.38
N PHE A 147 7.54 -4.86 -15.12
CA PHE A 147 8.61 -5.50 -14.38
C PHE A 147 8.74 -6.96 -14.82
N ALA A 148 9.95 -7.38 -15.18
CA ALA A 148 10.25 -8.76 -15.54
C ALA A 148 10.54 -9.57 -14.28
N VAL A 149 9.58 -10.37 -13.79
CA VAL A 149 9.74 -11.05 -12.48
C VAL A 149 10.92 -12.03 -12.46
N GLU A 150 11.22 -12.67 -13.59
CA GLU A 150 12.34 -13.61 -13.71
C GLU A 150 13.72 -12.95 -13.55
N SER A 151 13.78 -11.62 -13.73
CA SER A 151 15.02 -10.86 -13.52
C SER A 151 15.41 -10.74 -12.04
N TYR A 152 14.46 -11.00 -11.12
CA TYR A 152 14.67 -10.93 -9.67
C TYR A 152 14.54 -12.32 -9.03
N LYS A 153 15.68 -12.91 -8.68
CA LYS A 153 15.76 -14.31 -8.21
C LYS A 153 15.03 -14.58 -6.89
N ASP A 154 14.87 -13.56 -6.05
CA ASP A 154 14.25 -13.69 -4.73
C ASP A 154 12.75 -13.33 -4.75
N TYR A 155 12.15 -13.19 -5.94
CA TYR A 155 10.72 -12.89 -6.09
C TYR A 155 9.86 -14.00 -5.47
N GLY A 156 8.95 -13.64 -4.55
CA GLY A 156 8.10 -14.57 -3.81
C GLY A 156 8.59 -14.90 -2.40
N ALA A 157 9.76 -14.40 -1.98
CA ALA A 157 10.34 -14.70 -0.67
C ALA A 157 9.50 -14.17 0.51
N LEU A 158 8.86 -12.99 0.37
CA LEU A 158 8.04 -12.42 1.45
C LEU A 158 6.79 -13.26 1.69
N SER A 159 6.06 -13.57 0.63
CA SER A 159 4.84 -14.38 0.66
C SER A 159 5.10 -15.87 0.87
N GLY A 160 6.29 -16.35 0.48
CA GLY A 160 6.65 -17.77 0.49
C GLY A 160 6.00 -18.55 -0.65
N ARG A 161 5.58 -17.87 -1.72
CA ARG A 161 4.98 -18.48 -2.91
C ARG A 161 6.04 -18.68 -3.98
N SER A 162 6.09 -19.86 -4.59
CA SER A 162 6.91 -20.07 -5.79
C SER A 162 6.21 -19.50 -7.02
N ILE A 163 6.97 -19.06 -8.03
CA ILE A 163 6.42 -18.57 -9.31
C ILE A 163 5.54 -19.64 -9.97
N ASP A 164 5.96 -20.91 -9.91
CA ASP A 164 5.21 -22.04 -10.48
C ASP A 164 3.84 -22.23 -9.81
N ASP A 165 3.78 -22.15 -8.47
CA ASP A 165 2.51 -22.24 -7.73
C ASP A 165 1.56 -21.08 -8.08
N MET A 166 2.13 -19.90 -8.32
CA MET A 166 1.37 -18.70 -8.70
C MET A 166 0.77 -18.83 -10.11
N ILE A 167 1.55 -19.34 -11.06
CA ILE A 167 1.10 -19.59 -12.45
C ILE A 167 0.05 -20.70 -12.48
N ALA A 168 0.25 -21.80 -11.74
CA ALA A 168 -0.72 -22.90 -11.66
C ALA A 168 -2.07 -22.46 -11.07
N GLY A 169 -2.06 -21.47 -10.17
CA GLY A 169 -3.25 -20.86 -9.59
C GLY A 169 -3.92 -19.79 -10.45
N SER A 170 -3.19 -19.15 -11.38
CA SER A 170 -3.71 -18.09 -12.23
C SER A 170 -4.56 -18.67 -13.36
N ARG A 171 -5.87 -18.73 -13.17
CA ARG A 171 -6.85 -19.07 -14.23
C ARG A 171 -7.09 -17.92 -15.22
N VAL A 172 -6.20 -16.94 -15.28
CA VAL A 172 -6.39 -15.69 -16.03
C VAL A 172 -5.62 -15.77 -17.34
N GLU A 173 -6.28 -15.35 -18.42
CA GLU A 173 -5.65 -15.21 -19.73
C GLU A 173 -4.50 -14.20 -19.64
N VAL A 174 -3.32 -14.61 -20.09
CA VAL A 174 -2.12 -13.77 -20.05
C VAL A 174 -2.31 -12.64 -21.05
N ALA A 175 -2.23 -11.40 -20.59
CA ALA A 175 -2.30 -10.26 -21.49
C ALA A 175 -1.16 -10.37 -22.54
N PRO A 176 -1.44 -10.16 -23.83
CA PRO A 176 -0.52 -10.51 -24.92
C PRO A 176 0.83 -9.76 -24.87
N TYR A 177 0.86 -8.59 -24.23
CA TYR A 177 2.06 -7.79 -24.04
C TYR A 177 3.00 -8.30 -22.92
N LYS A 178 2.60 -9.33 -22.16
CA LYS A 178 3.44 -9.92 -21.11
C LYS A 178 4.33 -11.03 -21.65
N ARG A 179 5.63 -11.00 -21.32
CA ARG A 179 6.55 -12.10 -21.62
C ARG A 179 6.35 -13.26 -20.66
N ASN A 180 6.10 -12.95 -19.38
CA ASN A 180 5.72 -13.89 -18.35
C ASN A 180 4.36 -13.49 -17.72
N PRO A 181 3.43 -14.43 -17.46
CA PRO A 181 2.15 -14.16 -16.80
C PRO A 181 2.22 -13.31 -15.53
N MET A 182 3.31 -13.48 -14.77
CA MET A 182 3.56 -12.85 -13.48
C MET A 182 4.19 -11.46 -13.60
N ASP A 183 4.67 -11.06 -14.79
CA ASP A 183 5.14 -9.70 -15.03
C ASP A 183 4.03 -8.71 -14.73
N PHE A 184 4.36 -7.63 -14.02
CA PHE A 184 3.38 -6.67 -13.55
C PHE A 184 3.67 -5.28 -14.07
N VAL A 185 2.60 -4.50 -14.25
CA VAL A 185 2.66 -3.16 -14.83
C VAL A 185 3.35 -2.20 -13.86
N LEU A 186 4.34 -1.48 -14.38
CA LEU A 186 4.95 -0.31 -13.76
C LEU A 186 4.33 0.98 -14.31
N TRP A 187 4.06 1.00 -15.62
CA TRP A 187 3.42 2.12 -16.33
C TRP A 187 2.44 1.56 -17.35
N LYS A 188 1.22 2.12 -17.42
CA LYS A 188 0.21 1.75 -18.43
C LYS A 188 -0.20 2.96 -19.26
N PRO A 189 -0.48 2.78 -20.57
CA PRO A 189 -1.05 3.82 -21.41
C PRO A 189 -2.34 4.39 -20.82
N SER A 190 -2.58 5.67 -21.09
CA SER A 190 -3.80 6.35 -20.69
C SER A 190 -4.37 7.09 -21.89
N SER A 191 -5.67 6.91 -22.14
CA SER A 191 -6.39 7.61 -23.20
C SER A 191 -6.65 9.08 -22.82
N ASP A 192 -7.07 9.90 -23.77
CA ASP A 192 -7.29 11.34 -23.57
C ASP A 192 -8.39 11.65 -22.55
N ASP A 193 -9.33 10.73 -22.35
CA ASP A 193 -10.41 10.78 -21.38
C ASP A 193 -10.03 10.25 -19.99
N GLN A 194 -8.82 9.69 -19.83
CA GLN A 194 -8.29 9.20 -18.56
C GLN A 194 -7.16 10.10 -18.02
N PRO A 195 -6.95 10.15 -16.69
CA PRO A 195 -5.78 10.80 -16.11
C PRO A 195 -4.51 10.21 -16.68
N GLY A 196 -3.57 11.07 -17.07
CA GLY A 196 -2.30 10.63 -17.63
C GLY A 196 -1.25 11.73 -17.60
N TRP A 197 -0.01 11.30 -17.63
CA TRP A 197 1.18 12.13 -17.62
C TRP A 197 2.10 11.71 -18.75
N ASP A 198 2.89 12.68 -19.23
CA ASP A 198 3.89 12.40 -20.26
C ASP A 198 5.06 11.62 -19.64
N SER A 199 5.57 10.65 -20.40
CA SER A 199 6.69 9.81 -19.99
C SER A 199 7.53 9.42 -21.22
N PRO A 200 8.73 8.86 -21.03
CA PRO A 200 9.53 8.32 -22.14
C PRO A 200 8.81 7.26 -22.99
N TRP A 201 7.78 6.61 -22.43
CA TRP A 201 6.99 5.54 -23.07
C TRP A 201 5.63 6.05 -23.58
N GLY A 202 5.46 7.37 -23.69
CA GLY A 202 4.20 8.01 -24.06
C GLY A 202 3.30 8.35 -22.88
N ARG A 203 2.11 8.87 -23.18
CA ARG A 203 1.13 9.29 -22.18
C ARG A 203 0.58 8.08 -21.43
N GLY A 204 0.69 8.09 -20.11
CA GLY A 204 0.24 6.98 -19.28
C GLY A 204 0.09 7.33 -17.81
N ARG A 205 0.01 6.30 -16.98
CA ARG A 205 -0.22 6.40 -15.53
C ARG A 205 0.45 5.23 -14.82
N PRO A 206 0.80 5.38 -13.53
CA PRO A 206 1.53 4.36 -12.80
C PRO A 206 0.71 3.08 -12.61
N GLY A 207 1.41 1.96 -12.47
CA GLY A 207 0.86 0.74 -11.89
C GLY A 207 0.85 0.84 -10.36
N TRP A 208 -0.12 0.19 -9.71
CA TRP A 208 -0.36 0.33 -8.27
C TRP A 208 0.89 0.18 -7.37
N HIS A 209 1.78 -0.76 -7.69
CA HIS A 209 2.93 -1.09 -6.84
C HIS A 209 4.05 -0.03 -6.86
N ILE A 210 4.28 0.61 -8.03
CA ILE A 210 5.43 1.53 -8.19
C ILE A 210 5.27 2.79 -7.34
N GLU A 211 4.03 3.13 -7.01
CA GLU A 211 3.68 4.28 -6.18
C GLU A 211 4.38 4.21 -4.82
N CYS A 212 4.15 3.12 -4.08
CA CYS A 212 4.68 2.95 -2.73
C CYS A 212 6.20 2.81 -2.72
N SER A 213 6.79 2.11 -3.70
CA SER A 213 8.25 2.02 -3.87
C SER A 213 8.88 3.40 -4.05
N ALA A 214 8.33 4.23 -4.95
CA ALA A 214 8.87 5.56 -5.23
C ALA A 214 8.67 6.54 -4.06
N MET A 215 7.46 6.57 -3.47
CA MET A 215 7.15 7.45 -2.33
C MET A 215 7.97 7.11 -1.09
N SER A 216 8.07 5.82 -0.75
CA SER A 216 8.85 5.40 0.43
C SER A 216 10.35 5.61 0.23
N TYR A 217 10.89 5.42 -0.97
CA TYR A 217 12.28 5.73 -1.27
C TYR A 217 12.59 7.23 -1.09
N ASP A 218 11.76 8.10 -1.65
CA ASP A 218 11.98 9.56 -1.60
C ASP A 218 11.91 10.10 -0.16
N LEU A 219 11.00 9.55 0.66
CA LEU A 219 10.78 10.01 2.04
C LEU A 219 11.65 9.33 3.10
N LEU A 220 11.98 8.05 2.93
CA LEU A 220 12.64 7.23 3.96
C LEU A 220 14.00 6.66 3.53
N GLY A 221 14.35 6.79 2.24
CA GLY A 221 15.57 6.27 1.64
C GLY A 221 15.47 4.81 1.18
N ALA A 222 16.54 4.30 0.56
CA ALA A 222 16.59 2.94 0.00
C ALA A 222 16.44 1.82 1.05
N THR A 223 16.70 2.11 2.33
CA THR A 223 16.52 1.14 3.42
C THR A 223 16.01 1.85 4.67
N PHE A 224 14.88 1.40 5.18
CA PHE A 224 14.21 1.90 6.38
C PHE A 224 13.77 0.75 7.30
N ASP A 225 13.20 1.10 8.46
CA ASP A 225 13.00 0.14 9.54
C ASP A 225 11.79 -0.77 9.30
N ILE A 226 10.61 -0.18 9.16
CA ILE A 226 9.34 -0.92 9.20
C ILE A 226 8.49 -0.61 7.98
N HIS A 227 8.01 -1.65 7.29
CA HIS A 227 6.96 -1.57 6.29
C HIS A 227 5.73 -2.36 6.74
N GLY A 228 4.55 -1.73 6.70
CA GLY A 228 3.32 -2.26 7.24
C GLY A 228 2.12 -2.22 6.29
N GLY A 229 1.17 -3.13 6.50
CA GLY A 229 -0.12 -3.13 5.80
C GLY A 229 -1.05 -4.26 6.25
N GLY A 230 -2.19 -4.42 5.57
CA GLY A 230 -3.03 -5.60 5.73
C GLY A 230 -2.36 -6.85 5.15
N ASN A 231 -2.70 -8.04 5.67
CA ASN A 231 -2.17 -9.32 5.18
C ASN A 231 -2.49 -9.55 3.68
N ASP A 232 -3.57 -8.97 3.17
CA ASP A 232 -3.91 -8.97 1.75
C ASP A 232 -2.90 -8.22 0.87
N LEU A 233 -2.11 -7.30 1.43
CA LEU A 233 -1.05 -6.59 0.71
C LEU A 233 0.26 -7.38 0.63
N GLN A 234 0.44 -8.43 1.44
CA GLN A 234 1.66 -9.26 1.39
C GLN A 234 1.96 -9.74 -0.03
N PHE A 235 0.92 -10.15 -0.76
CA PHE A 235 1.01 -10.53 -2.16
C PHE A 235 -0.25 -10.09 -2.94
N PRO A 236 -0.10 -9.46 -4.12
CA PRO A 236 1.16 -9.19 -4.81
C PRO A 236 1.87 -7.89 -4.37
N HIS A 237 1.20 -7.03 -3.60
CA HIS A 237 1.61 -5.62 -3.48
C HIS A 237 3.02 -5.44 -2.88
N HIS A 238 3.23 -5.88 -1.64
CA HIS A 238 4.51 -5.75 -0.94
C HIS A 238 5.63 -6.58 -1.58
N GLU A 239 5.31 -7.75 -2.15
CA GLU A 239 6.29 -8.54 -2.91
C GLU A 239 6.81 -7.77 -4.13
N ASN A 240 5.91 -7.08 -4.84
CA ASN A 240 6.26 -6.25 -5.99
C ASN A 240 7.04 -5.00 -5.57
N GLU A 241 6.71 -4.39 -4.45
CA GLU A 241 7.46 -3.25 -3.92
C GLU A 241 8.90 -3.61 -3.54
N ILE A 242 9.10 -4.79 -2.93
CA ILE A 242 10.44 -5.32 -2.68
C ILE A 242 11.18 -5.43 -4.01
N ALA A 243 10.60 -6.13 -4.99
CA ALA A 243 11.24 -6.40 -6.27
C ALA A 243 11.62 -5.10 -6.99
N GLN A 244 10.72 -4.13 -7.07
CA GLN A 244 10.99 -2.81 -7.65
C GLN A 244 12.12 -2.09 -6.90
N SER A 245 12.03 -2.00 -5.57
CA SER A 245 12.93 -1.18 -4.78
C SER A 245 14.34 -1.74 -4.71
N VAL A 246 14.51 -3.06 -4.52
CA VAL A 246 15.84 -3.67 -4.43
C VAL A 246 16.53 -3.76 -5.79
N CYS A 247 15.77 -3.95 -6.88
CA CYS A 247 16.30 -3.91 -8.25
C CYS A 247 16.67 -2.49 -8.69
N ALA A 248 15.87 -1.48 -8.31
CA ALA A 248 16.19 -0.08 -8.54
C ALA A 248 17.41 0.37 -7.71
N HIS A 249 17.59 -0.17 -6.50
CA HIS A 249 18.65 0.20 -5.57
C HIS A 249 19.44 -1.03 -5.05
N PRO A 250 20.35 -1.61 -5.87
CA PRO A 250 21.13 -2.77 -5.48
C PRO A 250 21.90 -2.57 -4.17
N GLY A 251 21.85 -3.57 -3.29
CA GLY A 251 22.44 -3.52 -1.96
C GLY A 251 21.52 -2.95 -0.88
N SER A 252 20.33 -2.45 -1.25
CA SER A 252 19.32 -2.02 -0.28
C SER A 252 18.54 -3.21 0.30
N GLY A 253 18.04 -3.04 1.53
CA GLY A 253 17.11 -3.97 2.17
C GLY A 253 15.64 -3.63 1.96
N PHE A 254 15.33 -2.46 1.38
CA PHE A 254 14.03 -1.79 1.39
C PHE A 254 13.45 -1.60 2.81
N ALA A 255 12.83 -2.62 3.38
CA ALA A 255 12.39 -2.63 4.77
C ALA A 255 13.01 -3.79 5.57
N ARG A 256 13.46 -3.51 6.79
CA ARG A 256 14.04 -4.53 7.69
C ARG A 256 12.98 -5.40 8.35
N TYR A 257 11.86 -4.79 8.74
CA TYR A 257 10.74 -5.46 9.41
C TYR A 257 9.46 -5.30 8.59
N TRP A 258 8.89 -6.43 8.19
CA TRP A 258 7.60 -6.49 7.50
C TRP A 258 6.50 -6.91 8.45
N LEU A 259 5.51 -6.05 8.63
CA LEU A 259 4.42 -6.28 9.59
C LEU A 259 3.08 -6.31 8.86
N HIS A 260 2.27 -7.32 9.13
CA HIS A 260 0.96 -7.48 8.51
C HIS A 260 -0.11 -7.75 9.56
N ASN A 261 -1.20 -6.99 9.54
CA ASN A 261 -2.37 -7.31 10.37
C ASN A 261 -3.28 -8.31 9.66
N GLU A 262 -3.88 -9.21 10.43
CA GLU A 262 -4.87 -10.15 9.89
C GLU A 262 -6.16 -9.46 9.43
N MET A 263 -6.90 -10.18 8.59
CA MET A 263 -8.21 -9.75 8.08
C MET A 263 -9.24 -9.70 9.20
N LEU A 264 -10.08 -8.68 9.20
CA LEU A 264 -11.25 -8.62 10.06
C LEU A 264 -12.30 -9.65 9.65
N GLN A 265 -12.89 -10.32 10.65
CA GLN A 265 -14.04 -11.19 10.49
C GLN A 265 -15.23 -10.55 11.20
N VAL A 266 -16.39 -10.56 10.55
CA VAL A 266 -17.67 -10.18 11.14
C VAL A 266 -18.44 -11.47 11.38
N GLU A 267 -18.74 -11.77 12.65
CA GLU A 267 -19.40 -13.02 13.07
C GLU A 267 -18.72 -14.29 12.54
N GLY A 268 -17.38 -14.29 12.53
CA GLY A 268 -16.57 -15.42 12.04
C GLY A 268 -16.55 -15.58 10.52
N ARG A 269 -17.12 -14.62 9.77
CA ARG A 269 -17.10 -14.61 8.29
C ARG A 269 -16.28 -13.44 7.77
N LYS A 270 -15.68 -13.62 6.59
CA LYS A 270 -15.02 -12.52 5.87
C LYS A 270 -16.03 -11.41 5.56
N MET A 271 -15.62 -10.17 5.70
CA MET A 271 -16.40 -9.00 5.32
C MET A 271 -16.59 -8.94 3.79
N SER A 272 -17.83 -8.82 3.31
CA SER A 272 -18.13 -8.53 1.91
C SER A 272 -19.49 -7.84 1.74
N LYS A 273 -19.59 -6.97 0.72
CA LYS A 273 -20.88 -6.34 0.36
C LYS A 273 -21.96 -7.39 0.04
N SER A 274 -21.59 -8.50 -0.59
CA SER A 274 -22.52 -9.58 -0.98
C SER A 274 -23.09 -10.37 0.21
N LEU A 275 -22.40 -10.42 1.34
CA LEU A 275 -22.86 -11.08 2.56
C LEU A 275 -23.65 -10.14 3.48
N GLY A 276 -23.81 -8.87 3.10
CA GLY A 276 -24.50 -7.86 3.91
C GLY A 276 -23.78 -7.51 5.22
N ASN A 277 -22.53 -7.96 5.41
CA ASN A 277 -21.74 -7.76 6.63
C ASN A 277 -20.62 -6.72 6.43
N PHE A 278 -20.82 -5.79 5.50
CA PHE A 278 -19.90 -4.71 5.16
C PHE A 278 -20.31 -3.43 5.88
N PHE A 279 -19.44 -2.91 6.72
CA PHE A 279 -19.68 -1.68 7.48
C PHE A 279 -18.56 -0.67 7.25
N THR A 280 -18.95 0.58 6.99
CA THR A 280 -18.03 1.71 7.05
C THR A 280 -17.79 2.14 8.49
N VAL A 281 -16.66 2.80 8.74
CA VAL A 281 -16.41 3.42 10.06
C VAL A 281 -17.52 4.43 10.36
N HIS A 282 -17.90 5.21 9.35
CA HIS A 282 -19.01 6.16 9.42
C HIS A 282 -20.35 5.49 9.81
N ASP A 283 -20.71 4.35 9.21
CA ASP A 283 -21.95 3.64 9.53
C ASP A 283 -21.98 3.22 11.01
N LEU A 284 -20.85 2.77 11.55
CA LEU A 284 -20.77 2.39 12.96
C LEU A 284 -20.85 3.62 13.87
N LEU A 285 -20.15 4.70 13.54
CA LEU A 285 -20.17 5.95 14.31
C LEU A 285 -21.55 6.63 14.28
N GLY A 286 -22.30 6.51 13.19
CA GLY A 286 -23.63 7.10 13.01
C GLY A 286 -24.80 6.20 13.41
N GLY A 287 -24.55 4.90 13.59
CA GLY A 287 -25.57 3.86 13.70
C GLY A 287 -25.94 3.30 12.33
N HIS A 288 -26.22 1.99 12.28
CA HIS A 288 -26.50 1.24 11.05
C HIS A 288 -27.63 0.24 11.28
N ASP A 289 -28.45 -0.06 10.29
CA ASP A 289 -29.48 -1.12 10.36
C ASP A 289 -30.37 -1.11 11.61
N GLY A 290 -30.72 0.10 12.09
CA GLY A 290 -31.51 0.29 13.32
C GLY A 290 -30.72 0.08 14.63
N GLN A 291 -29.42 -0.20 14.54
CA GLN A 291 -28.49 -0.24 15.67
C GLN A 291 -28.03 1.18 16.06
N PRO A 292 -27.82 1.42 17.36
CA PRO A 292 -27.32 2.71 17.82
C PRO A 292 -25.86 2.96 17.37
N PRO A 293 -25.43 4.23 17.37
CA PRO A 293 -24.03 4.61 17.24
C PRO A 293 -23.09 3.80 18.14
N VAL A 294 -21.96 3.38 17.59
CA VAL A 294 -20.85 2.73 18.29
C VAL A 294 -19.72 3.75 18.45
N ALA A 295 -19.30 4.00 19.69
CA ALA A 295 -18.18 4.91 19.95
C ALA A 295 -16.89 4.40 19.30
N GLY A 296 -16.10 5.29 18.71
CA GLY A 296 -14.83 4.94 18.07
C GLY A 296 -13.87 4.18 19.00
N GLU A 297 -13.93 4.45 20.31
CA GLU A 297 -13.15 3.71 21.30
C GLU A 297 -13.48 2.22 21.32
N VAL A 298 -14.77 1.87 21.17
CA VAL A 298 -15.25 0.49 21.12
C VAL A 298 -14.84 -0.15 19.79
N ILE A 299 -14.93 0.60 18.68
CA ILE A 299 -14.52 0.13 17.35
C ILE A 299 -13.04 -0.29 17.32
N ARG A 300 -12.16 0.37 18.09
CA ARG A 300 -10.74 0.00 18.17
C ARG A 300 -10.47 -1.37 18.78
N PHE A 301 -11.37 -1.87 19.63
CA PHE A 301 -11.16 -3.13 20.36
C PHE A 301 -11.64 -4.36 19.58
N VAL A 302 -12.23 -4.17 18.40
CA VAL A 302 -12.79 -5.23 17.54
C VAL A 302 -11.81 -5.66 16.44
#